data_AF-A0A537W1U1-F1
#
_entry.id   AF-A0A537W1U1-F1
#
_cell.length_a   1.000
_cell.length_b   1.000
_cell.length_c   1.000
_cell.angle_alpha   90.00
_cell.angle_beta   90.00
_cell.angle_gamma   90.00
#
_symmetry.space_group_name_H-M   'P 1'
#
loop_
_entity.id
_entity.type
_entity.pdbx_description
1 polymer ?
#
loop_
_entity_poly.entity_id
_entity_poly.type
_entity_poly.pdbx_seq_one_letter_code
_entity_poly.pdbx_strand_id
1 'polypeptide(L)' 'MSLKSSTSSTVTHAEVLSVEIADAESIALIRYSGDSAEVTIRSRWQAQDGRPVIVSAEPAA' A
#
# COMPACT_ATOMS: atom_id res chain seq x y z
N MET A 1 -5.85 21.48 25.20
CA MET A 1 -5.99 20.20 24.46
C MET A 1 -5.64 20.51 23.01
N SER A 2 -4.44 20.16 22.55
CA SER A 2 -3.97 20.50 21.18
C SER A 2 -4.24 19.33 20.25
N LEU A 3 -5.13 19.54 19.28
CA LEU A 3 -5.33 18.60 18.19
C LEU A 3 -4.11 18.71 17.27
N LYS A 4 -3.19 17.74 17.32
CA LYS A 4 -2.10 17.66 16.34
C LYS A 4 -2.74 17.48 14.98
N SER A 5 -2.69 18.53 14.16
CA SER A 5 -3.10 18.45 12.76
C SER A 5 -2.11 17.52 12.06
N SER A 6 -2.49 16.27 11.85
CA SER A 6 -1.76 15.35 10.99
C SER A 6 -1.94 15.85 9.55
N THR A 7 -0.97 16.57 9.03
CA THR A 7 -0.96 17.03 7.64
C THR A 7 -0.92 15.78 6.76
N SER A 8 -2.06 15.38 6.19
CA SER A 8 -2.11 14.31 5.19
C SER A 8 -1.34 14.81 3.97
N SER A 9 -0.14 14.26 3.74
CA SER A 9 0.61 14.53 2.52
C SER A 9 -0.20 14.04 1.31
N THR A 10 -0.43 14.91 0.33
CA THR A 10 -1.15 14.50 -0.89
C THR A 10 -0.28 13.53 -1.67
N VAL A 11 -0.79 12.33 -1.94
CA VAL A 11 -0.13 11.36 -2.82
C VAL A 11 -0.41 11.77 -4.27
N THR A 12 0.65 11.92 -5.07
CA THR A 12 0.54 12.34 -6.49
C THR A 12 1.03 11.27 -7.45
N HIS A 13 1.77 10.27 -6.97
CA HIS A 13 2.29 9.18 -7.78
C HIS A 13 2.22 7.84 -7.05
N ALA A 14 2.03 6.76 -7.82
CA ALA A 14 2.04 5.39 -7.35
C ALA A 14 2.75 4.50 -8.37
N GLU A 15 3.71 3.70 -7.91
CA GLU A 15 4.49 2.78 -8.73
C GLU A 15 4.47 1.38 -8.10
N VAL A 16 4.12 0.36 -8.89
CA VAL A 16 4.23 -1.04 -8.46
C VAL A 16 5.68 -1.47 -8.66
N LEU A 17 6.41 -1.72 -7.57
CA LEU A 17 7.82 -2.11 -7.58
C LEU A 17 7.99 -3.62 -7.82
N SER A 18 7.12 -4.43 -7.22
CA SER A 18 7.12 -5.89 -7.40
C SER A 18 5.73 -6.48 -7.13
N VAL A 19 5.49 -7.65 -7.73
CA VAL A 19 4.33 -8.50 -7.45
C VAL A 19 4.80 -9.95 -7.33
N GLU A 20 4.53 -10.55 -6.18
CA GLU A 20 4.70 -11.97 -5.92
C GLU A 20 3.32 -12.62 -5.93
N ILE A 21 3.10 -13.58 -6.82
CA ILE A 21 1.83 -14.29 -6.97
C ILE A 21 2.01 -15.71 -6.45
N ALA A 22 1.21 -16.10 -5.46
CA ALA A 22 1.07 -17.47 -5.00
C ALA A 22 -0.42 -17.83 -4.82
N ASP A 23 -0.70 -19.13 -4.71
CA ASP A 23 -2.08 -19.66 -4.75
C ASP A 23 -2.98 -19.15 -3.62
N ALA A 24 -2.42 -18.98 -2.41
CA ALA A 24 -3.16 -18.56 -1.23
C ALA A 24 -3.15 -17.04 -1.02
N GLU A 25 -2.00 -16.40 -1.27
CA GLU A 25 -1.79 -14.98 -1.00
C GLU A 25 -0.82 -14.41 -2.05
N SER A 26 -1.13 -13.21 -2.54
CA SER A 26 -0.23 -12.43 -3.39
C SER A 26 0.25 -11.19 -2.65
N ILE A 27 1.49 -10.78 -2.89
CA ILE A 27 2.10 -9.60 -2.26
C ILE A 27 2.49 -8.61 -3.35
N ALA A 28 2.05 -7.36 -3.22
CA ALA A 28 2.51 -6.25 -4.05
C ALA A 28 3.30 -5.26 -3.19
N LEU A 29 4.48 -4.85 -3.66
CA LEU A 29 5.17 -3.68 -3.13
C LEU A 29 4.81 -2.47 -3.98
N ILE A 30 4.16 -1.48 -3.38
CA ILE A 30 3.70 -0.27 -4.07
C ILE A 30 4.35 0.92 -3.40
N ARG A 31 5.13 1.68 -4.17
CA ARG A 31 5.65 2.97 -3.74
C ARG A 31 4.65 4.06 -4.03
N TYR A 32 4.24 4.77 -2.99
CA TYR A 32 3.46 6.00 -3.09
C TYR A 32 4.38 7.18 -2.80
N SER A 33 4.36 8.17 -3.67
CA SER A 33 5.10 9.43 -3.46
C SER A 33 4.20 10.63 -3.69
N GLY A 34 4.57 11.72 -3.04
CA GLY A 34 3.90 13.01 -3.08
C GLY A 34 4.88 14.12 -2.72
N ASP A 35 4.37 15.35 -2.66
CA ASP A 35 5.21 16.54 -2.54
C ASP A 35 6.06 16.60 -1.26
N SER A 36 5.64 15.90 -0.21
CA SER A 36 6.27 15.97 1.12
C SER A 36 6.72 14.63 1.69
N ALA A 37 6.42 13.50 1.02
CA ALA A 37 6.72 12.18 1.55
C ALA A 37 6.72 11.10 0.46
N GLU A 38 7.47 10.04 0.72
CA GLU A 38 7.45 8.78 0.00
C GLU A 38 7.29 7.64 1.01
N VAL A 39 6.49 6.63 0.66
CA VAL A 39 6.30 5.41 1.45
C VAL A 39 6.11 4.22 0.53
N THR A 40 6.80 3.13 0.83
CA THR A 40 6.54 1.83 0.20
C THR A 40 5.58 1.04 1.07
N ILE A 41 4.49 0.56 0.50
CA ILE A 41 3.48 -0.26 1.15
C ILE A 41 3.61 -1.70 0.66
N ARG A 42 3.71 -2.64 1.60
CA ARG A 42 3.48 -4.07 1.36
C ARG A 42 1.98 -4.34 1.44
N SER A 43 1.37 -4.58 0.29
CA SER A 43 -0.06 -4.90 0.17
C SER A 43 -0.24 -6.40 -0.01
N ARG A 44 -0.98 -7.05 0.88
CA ARG A 44 -1.35 -8.47 0.78
C ARG A 44 -2.73 -8.64 0.19
N TRP A 45 -2.85 -9.57 -0.73
CA TRP A 45 -4.05 -9.81 -1.52
C TRP A 45 -4.47 -11.27 -1.46
N GLN A 46 -5.78 -11.51 -1.41
CA GLN A 46 -6.36 -12.85 -1.51
C GLN A 46 -7.49 -12.85 -2.54
N ALA A 47 -7.75 -14.02 -3.13
CA ALA A 47 -8.92 -14.21 -3.96
C ALA A 47 -10.16 -14.43 -3.08
N GLN A 48 -11.17 -13.58 -3.22
CA GLN A 48 -12.50 -13.75 -2.63
C GLN A 48 -13.51 -13.73 -3.76
N ASP A 49 -14.30 -14.79 -3.92
CA ASP A 49 -15.26 -14.97 -5.01
C ASP A 49 -14.64 -14.75 -6.42
N GLY A 50 -13.40 -15.21 -6.59
CA GLY A 50 -12.64 -15.06 -7.85
C GLY A 50 -12.11 -13.65 -8.12
N ARG A 51 -12.18 -12.73 -7.13
CA ARG A 51 -11.68 -11.35 -7.25
C ARG A 51 -10.52 -11.10 -6.28
N PRO A 52 -9.46 -10.40 -6.71
CA PRO A 52 -8.38 -10.00 -5.81
C PRO A 52 -8.87 -8.92 -4.84
N VAL A 53 -8.67 -9.13 -3.54
CA VAL A 53 -9.04 -8.22 -2.46
C VAL A 53 -7.82 -7.96 -1.58
N ILE A 54 -7.55 -6.69 -1.25
CA ILE A 54 -6.53 -6.31 -0.26
C ILE A 54 -7.02 -6.76 1.12
N VAL A 55 -6.28 -7.66 1.77
CA VAL A 55 -6.60 -8.17 3.12
C VAL A 55 -5.75 -7.51 4.20
N SER A 56 -4.59 -6.97 3.85
CA SER A 56 -3.77 -6.14 4.76
C SER A 56 -2.83 -5.23 3.97
N ALA A 57 -2.50 -4.06 4.53
CA ALA A 57 -1.49 -3.16 3.99
C ALA A 57 -0.66 -2.55 5.13
N GLU A 58 0.66 -2.60 5.00
CA GLU A 58 1.60 -2.09 6.00
C GLU A 58 2.80 -1.42 5.33
N PRO A 59 3.46 -0.42 5.94
CA PRO A 59 4.74 0.07 5.44
C PRO A 59 5.75 -1.07 5.30
N ALA A 60 6.44 -1.13 4.16
CA ALA A 60 7.59 -2.01 3.99
C ALA A 60 8.76 -1.42 4.79
N ALA A 61 9.28 -2.21 5.74
CA ALA A 61 10.44 -1.85 6.57
C ALA A 61 11.74 -1.75 5.74
#